data_AF-A0A5P3XJ92-F1
#
_entry.id   AF-A0A5P3XJ92-F1
#
_cell.length_a   1.000
_cell.length_b   1.000
_cell.length_c   1.000
_cell.angle_alpha   90.00
_cell.angle_beta   90.00
_cell.angle_gamma   90.00
#
_symmetry.space_group_name_H-M   'P 1'
#
loop_
_entity.id
_entity.type
_entity.pdbx_description
1 polymer ?
#
loop_
_entity_poly.entity_id
_entity_poly.type
_entity_poly.pdbx_seq_one_letter_code
_entity_poly.pdbx_strand_id
1 'polypeptide(L)' 'MINNFKTFIGTREFLYESNKINITCSFGVSYLNNENITFNDALNLVDTKLYKAKSSRNSVC' A
#
# COMPACT_ATOMS: atom_id res chain seq x y z
N MET A 1 -10.25 3.80 -5.26
CA MET A 1 -10.46 2.80 -4.18
C MET A 1 -9.26 2.72 -3.21
N ILE A 2 -8.05 2.35 -3.64
CA ILE A 2 -6.87 2.23 -2.74
C ILE A 2 -6.51 3.54 -2.01
N ASN A 3 -6.57 4.69 -2.68
CA ASN A 3 -6.36 5.98 -2.00
C ASN A 3 -7.38 6.24 -0.88
N ASN A 4 -8.61 5.75 -1.00
CA ASN A 4 -9.62 5.90 0.06
C ASN A 4 -9.25 5.06 1.29
N PHE A 5 -8.74 3.84 1.09
CA PHE A 5 -8.21 3.00 2.18
C PHE A 5 -7.02 3.64 2.88
N LYS A 6 -6.09 4.18 2.10
CA LYS A 6 -4.93 4.92 2.62
C LYS A 6 -5.36 6.08 3.51
N THR A 7 -6.27 6.91 3.02
CA THR A 7 -6.83 8.04 3.78
C THR A 7 -7.57 7.55 5.02
N PHE A 8 -8.40 6.52 4.90
CA PHE A 8 -9.14 5.93 6.02
C PHE A 8 -8.21 5.47 7.15
N ILE A 9 -7.12 4.75 6.83
CA ILE A 9 -6.13 4.34 7.84
C ILE A 9 -5.45 5.57 8.43
N GLY A 10 -5.03 6.52 7.60
CA GLY A 10 -4.30 7.71 8.05
C GLY A 10 -5.11 8.68 8.91
N THR A 11 -6.44 8.67 8.83
CA THR A 11 -7.33 9.53 9.63
C THR A 11 -7.93 8.80 10.84
N ARG A 12 -7.74 7.48 10.95
CA ARG A 12 -8.23 6.71 12.10
C ARG A 12 -7.33 6.92 13.32
N GLU A 13 -7.97 6.96 14.48
CA GLU A 13 -7.28 6.96 15.76
C GLU A 13 -7.02 5.53 16.20
N PHE A 14 -5.75 5.22 16.41
CA PHE A 14 -5.32 3.95 16.99
C PHE A 14 -4.79 4.24 18.39
N LEU A 15 -5.31 3.52 19.38
CA LEU A 15 -4.94 3.67 20.79
C LEU A 15 -4.25 2.41 21.27
N TYR A 16 -3.14 2.56 21.97
CA TYR A 16 -2.45 1.50 22.69
C TYR A 16 -2.07 2.02 24.07
N GLU A 17 -2.57 1.40 25.14
CA GLU A 17 -2.36 1.86 26.52
C GLU A 17 -2.70 3.35 26.71
N SER A 18 -3.83 3.79 26.14
CA SER A 18 -4.28 5.19 26.14
C SER A 18 -3.40 6.19 25.37
N ASN A 19 -2.35 5.73 24.69
CA ASN A 19 -1.51 6.56 23.82
C ASN A 19 -1.99 6.47 22.36
N LYS A 20 -2.06 7.63 21.70
CA LYS A 20 -2.38 7.70 20.27
C LYS A 20 -1.18 7.27 19.43
N ILE A 21 -1.40 6.30 18.56
CA ILE A 21 -0.44 5.83 17.57
C ILE A 21 -0.86 6.32 16.18
N ASN A 22 0.05 6.98 15.49
CA ASN A 22 -0.16 7.37 14.10
C ASN A 22 0.21 6.20 13.18
N ILE A 23 -0.78 5.61 12.51
CA ILE A 23 -0.58 4.51 11.56
C ILE A 23 -0.79 5.03 10.14
N THR A 24 0.09 4.63 9.24
CA THR A 24 -0.05 4.88 7.80
C THR A 24 0.26 3.60 7.03
N CYS A 25 -0.05 3.59 5.74
CA CYS A 25 0.20 2.45 4.86
C CYS A 25 0.73 2.94 3.51
N SER A 26 1.59 2.12 2.90
CA SER A 26 2.04 2.27 1.52
C SER A 26 1.50 1.12 0.69
N PHE A 27 1.19 1.37 -0.58
CA PHE A 27 0.62 0.37 -1.48
C PHE A 27 1.39 0.30 -2.80
N GLY A 28 1.66 -0.92 -3.27
CA GLY A 28 2.02 -1.18 -4.66
C GLY A 28 0.80 -1.74 -5.39
N VAL A 29 0.41 -1.11 -6.50
CA VAL A 29 -0.81 -1.47 -7.26
C VAL A 29 -0.46 -1.60 -8.73
N SER A 30 -0.91 -2.69 -9.35
CA SER A 30 -0.80 -2.88 -10.80
C SER A 30 -2.11 -3.37 -11.38
N TYR A 31 -2.38 -2.92 -12.60
CA TYR A 31 -3.44 -3.44 -13.45
C TYR A 31 -2.80 -4.47 -14.39
N LEU A 32 -3.29 -5.70 -14.32
CA LEU A 32 -2.81 -6.78 -15.17
C LEU A 32 -3.71 -6.83 -16.40
N ASN A 33 -3.15 -6.48 -17.54
CA ASN A 33 -3.89 -6.38 -18.80
C ASN A 33 -3.43 -7.42 -19.84
N ASN A 34 -2.37 -8.19 -19.53
CA ASN A 34 -1.78 -9.16 -20.43
C ASN A 34 -2.06 -10.59 -19.95
N GLU A 35 -2.42 -11.47 -20.89
CA GLU A 35 -2.70 -12.88 -20.62
C GLU A 35 -1.44 -13.71 -20.31
N ASN A 36 -0.25 -13.20 -20.62
CA ASN A 36 1.04 -13.91 -20.48
C ASN A 36 1.85 -13.54 -19.22
N ILE A 37 1.22 -13.04 -18.16
CA ILE A 37 1.90 -12.73 -16.90
C ILE A 37 1.65 -13.88 -15.92
N THR A 38 2.71 -14.48 -15.39
CA THR A 38 2.54 -15.48 -14.34
C THR A 38 2.14 -14.81 -13.03
N PHE A 39 1.53 -15.57 -12.11
CA PHE A 39 1.22 -15.05 -10.78
C PHE A 39 2.46 -14.49 -10.05
N ASN A 40 3.62 -15.16 -10.19
CA ASN A 40 4.86 -14.69 -9.58
C ASN A 40 5.36 -13.38 -10.19
N ASP A 41 5.21 -13.20 -11.51
CA ASP A 41 5.55 -11.92 -12.16
C ASP A 41 4.65 -10.79 -11.66
N ALA A 42 3.35 -11.07 -11.49
CA ALA A 42 2.41 -10.12 -10.93
C ALA A 42 2.77 -9.73 -9.48
N LEU A 43 3.14 -10.71 -8.64
CA LEU A 43 3.60 -10.47 -7.27
C LEU A 43 4.88 -9.62 -7.24
N ASN A 44 5.88 -9.98 -8.03
CA ASN A 44 7.14 -9.24 -8.11
C ASN A 44 6.91 -7.80 -8.58
N LEU A 45 5.98 -7.59 -9.51
CA LEU A 45 5.61 -6.27 -10.00
C LEU A 45 5.00 -5.40 -8.88
N VAL A 46 4.03 -5.94 -8.13
CA VAL A 46 3.39 -5.16 -7.04
C VAL A 46 4.35 -4.96 -5.86
N ASP A 47 5.23 -5.91 -5.57
CA ASP A 47 6.24 -5.75 -4.50
C ASP A 47 7.27 -4.68 -4.87
N THR A 48 7.75 -4.67 -6.11
CA THR A 48 8.65 -3.61 -6.60
C THR A 48 8.01 -2.22 -6.46
N LYS A 49 6.72 -2.10 -6.76
CA LYS A 49 5.98 -0.84 -6.57
C LYS A 49 5.77 -0.50 -5.10
N LEU A 50 5.48 -1.48 -4.26
CA LEU A 50 5.39 -1.28 -2.82
C LEU A 50 6.72 -0.80 -2.24
N TYR A 51 7.83 -1.37 -2.69
CA TYR A 51 9.17 -0.94 -2.32
C TYR A 51 9.41 0.53 -2.68
N LYS A 52 9.02 0.96 -3.89
CA LYS A 52 9.04 2.39 -4.28
C LYS A 52 8.12 3.23 -3.40
N ALA A 53 6.91 2.78 -3.09
CA ALA A 53 6.01 3.50 -2.19
C ALA A 53 6.54 3.59 -0.74
N LYS A 54 7.43 2.67 -0.32
CA LYS A 54 8.10 2.72 0.99
C LYS A 54 9.29 3.70 1.03
N SER A 55 9.85 4.12 -0.11
CA SER A 55 10.93 5.10 -0.13
C SER A 55 10.46 6.49 0.29
N SER A 56 9.26 6.89 -0.14
CA SER A 56 8.57 8.11 0.31
C SER A 56 7.64 7.89 1.51
N ARG A 57 7.21 6.63 1.74
CA ARG A 57 6.19 6.21 2.72
C ARG A 57 4.84 6.90 2.53
N ASN A 58 3.78 6.32 3.11
CA ASN A 58 2.42 6.84 3.04
C ASN A 58 2.06 7.29 1.61
N SER A 59 2.29 6.41 0.63
CA SER A 59 2.11 6.68 -0.80
C SER A 59 1.61 5.44 -1.54
N VAL A 60 1.15 5.63 -2.77
CA VAL A 60 0.67 4.57 -3.67
C VAL A 60 1.48 4.64 -4.95
N CYS A 61 1.97 3.50 -5.44
CA CYS A 61 2.76 3.39 -6.67
C CYS A 61 2.26 2.25 -7.57
#